data_AF-A0A7X8NW87-F1
#
_entry.id   AF-A0A7X8NW87-F1
#
_cell.length_a   1.000
_cell.length_b   1.000
_cell.length_c   1.000
_cell.angle_alpha   90.00
_cell.angle_beta   90.00
_cell.angle_gamma   90.00
#
_symmetry.space_group_name_H-M   'P 1'
#
loop_
_entity.id
_entity.type
_entity.pdbx_description
1 polymer ?
#
loop_
_entity_poly.entity_id
_entity_poly.type
_entity_poly.pdbx_seq_one_letter_code
_entity_poly.pdbx_strand_id
1 'polypeptide(L)'
;MLIETPLTLPCGIVIPNRLAKGAMTEGLADPSGKPTPELDRLYGVWADGGAGLLITGNVQIDGDHLERPGNVIVDRAPDAAMKAALAQWAKAGTRAGNQLWMQISHAGRQTQSVVNPHPKAPSAVKLGLPGGQFGEPVPLEEAEIVELIGRFATCAKAAQEAGFGGVQIHAAHGYLLSQFLSPRSNQRTDRWGGSLENRARFLMETVRAVRDAVGAGFGISVKLNSADFQRGGFAFEDSLQVARWLEEAGVDLLEVSGGSYEQPAMMDMEGLDPFERPDVPASTAAREAYFVDFAKAMKASLTRMPLMVTGGFRSRAAMQHALETGAADLIGIGRPLCGAPDACRDLLADRADLPRFETSLRLLPPALRWLEKFDAVRTIAGFGVQMWYYAQIDAIGRTGKPDPGKSVFSSLLQVQSQAKAWMKARRAR
;
A
#
# COMPACT_ATOMS: atom_id res chain seq x y z
N MET A 1 -22.35 5.73 -16.72
CA MET A 1 -21.73 6.85 -15.95
C MET A 1 -20.20 6.73 -16.03
N LEU A 2 -19.41 7.77 -15.75
CA LEU A 2 -17.94 7.74 -15.92
C LEU A 2 -17.28 6.59 -15.14
N ILE A 3 -17.82 6.24 -13.96
CA ILE A 3 -17.33 5.15 -13.11
C ILE A 3 -17.31 3.75 -13.77
N GLU A 4 -18.21 3.50 -14.73
CA GLU A 4 -18.30 2.22 -15.47
C GLU A 4 -17.44 2.22 -16.75
N THR A 5 -16.91 3.38 -17.14
CA THR A 5 -16.16 3.50 -18.38
C THR A 5 -14.74 2.98 -18.24
N PRO A 6 -14.18 2.38 -19.30
CA PRO A 6 -12.77 2.01 -19.30
C PRO A 6 -11.83 3.23 -19.15
N LEU A 7 -10.64 2.96 -18.63
CA LEU A 7 -9.50 3.89 -18.59
C LEU A 7 -8.34 3.28 -19.37
N THR A 8 -7.89 3.95 -20.43
CA THR A 8 -6.68 3.55 -21.17
C THR A 8 -5.48 4.27 -20.57
N LEU A 9 -4.45 3.52 -20.19
CA LEU A 9 -3.22 4.04 -19.62
C LEU A 9 -2.19 4.38 -20.72
N PRO A 10 -1.16 5.19 -20.43
CA PRO A 10 -0.11 5.56 -21.39
C PRO A 10 0.59 4.36 -22.07
N CYS A 11 0.80 3.26 -21.35
CA CYS A 11 1.34 2.00 -21.90
C CYS A 11 0.37 1.20 -22.79
N GLY A 12 -0.87 1.66 -22.99
CA GLY A 12 -1.89 0.99 -23.80
C GLY A 12 -2.75 -0.04 -23.06
N ILE A 13 -2.46 -0.31 -21.78
CA ILE A 13 -3.31 -1.16 -20.94
C ILE A 13 -4.66 -0.49 -20.71
N VAL A 14 -5.72 -1.28 -20.80
CA VAL A 14 -7.09 -0.84 -20.51
C VAL A 14 -7.56 -1.42 -19.18
N ILE A 15 -7.95 -0.54 -18.26
CA ILE A 15 -8.69 -0.89 -17.04
C ILE A 15 -10.18 -0.81 -17.39
N PRO A 16 -10.99 -1.87 -17.17
CA PRO A 16 -12.35 -1.95 -17.71
C PRO A 16 -13.37 -1.03 -17.03
N ASN A 17 -13.07 -0.51 -15.83
CA ASN A 17 -13.89 0.48 -15.12
C ASN A 17 -13.01 1.35 -14.20
N ARG A 18 -13.59 2.36 -13.55
CA ARG A 18 -12.84 3.33 -12.74
C ARG A 18 -12.69 2.94 -11.27
N LEU A 19 -12.86 1.66 -10.92
CA LEU A 19 -12.68 1.15 -9.56
C LEU A 19 -11.43 0.28 -9.47
N ALA A 20 -10.62 0.53 -8.44
CA ALA A 20 -9.44 -0.26 -8.12
C ALA A 20 -9.50 -0.78 -6.68
N LYS A 21 -9.22 -2.06 -6.49
CA LYS A 21 -8.86 -2.60 -5.17
C LYS A 21 -7.43 -2.14 -4.86
N GLY A 22 -7.31 -1.24 -3.89
CA GLY A 22 -6.02 -0.77 -3.41
C GLY A 22 -5.22 -1.88 -2.72
N ALA A 23 -3.90 -1.69 -2.65
CA ALA A 23 -3.02 -2.60 -1.95
C ALA A 23 -3.39 -2.76 -0.47
N MET A 24 -3.45 -4.00 0.01
CA MET A 24 -3.72 -4.37 1.40
C MET A 24 -2.88 -5.61 1.74
N THR A 25 -2.09 -5.55 2.82
CA THR A 25 -1.22 -6.66 3.22
C THR A 25 -2.02 -7.91 3.61
N GLU A 26 -1.66 -9.05 3.03
CA GLU A 26 -2.42 -10.30 3.17
C GLU A 26 -1.84 -11.21 4.24
N GLY A 27 -0.52 -11.38 4.28
CA GLY A 27 0.16 -12.27 5.21
C GLY A 27 -0.07 -13.76 4.92
N LEU A 28 -0.23 -14.13 3.65
CA LEU A 28 -0.63 -15.49 3.22
C LEU A 28 0.48 -16.27 2.50
N ALA A 29 1.68 -15.72 2.31
CA ALA A 29 2.81 -16.46 1.76
C ALA A 29 3.33 -17.52 2.74
N ASP A 30 3.96 -18.58 2.23
CA ASP A 30 4.63 -19.58 3.06
C ASP A 30 5.90 -19.01 3.73
N PRO A 31 6.56 -19.73 4.66
CA PRO A 31 7.77 -19.23 5.33
C PRO A 31 8.97 -18.92 4.42
N SER A 32 9.00 -19.41 3.17
CA SER A 32 9.99 -18.99 2.15
C SER A 32 9.63 -17.66 1.49
N GLY A 33 8.40 -17.17 1.67
CA GLY A 33 7.86 -16.05 0.92
C GLY A 33 7.25 -16.45 -0.43
N LYS A 34 6.99 -17.74 -0.68
CA LYS A 34 6.31 -18.18 -1.90
C LYS A 34 4.79 -17.97 -1.75
N PRO A 35 4.09 -17.46 -2.79
CA PRO A 35 2.64 -17.35 -2.72
C PRO A 35 1.99 -18.74 -2.63
N THR A 36 0.84 -18.79 -1.98
CA THR A 36 0.11 -20.01 -1.65
C THR A 36 -1.23 -20.05 -2.38
N PRO A 37 -1.89 -21.23 -2.48
CA PRO A 37 -3.24 -21.32 -3.05
C PRO A 37 -4.29 -20.44 -2.34
N GLU A 38 -4.04 -20.04 -1.10
CA GLU A 38 -4.86 -19.06 -0.38
C GLU A 38 -4.80 -17.67 -1.02
N LEU A 39 -3.65 -17.24 -1.54
CA LEU A 39 -3.54 -16.00 -2.32
C LEU A 39 -4.29 -16.13 -3.65
N ASP A 40 -4.16 -17.27 -4.35
CA ASP A 40 -4.90 -17.51 -5.60
C ASP A 40 -6.41 -17.39 -5.36
N ARG A 41 -6.93 -18.02 -4.30
CA ARG A 41 -8.34 -17.95 -3.93
C ARG A 41 -8.77 -16.53 -3.57
N LEU A 42 -7.97 -15.83 -2.76
CA LEU A 42 -8.24 -14.45 -2.35
C LEU A 42 -8.39 -13.53 -3.55
N TYR A 43 -7.42 -13.58 -4.48
CA TYR A 43 -7.44 -12.72 -5.65
C TYR A 43 -8.47 -13.15 -6.69
N GLY A 44 -8.79 -14.43 -6.79
CA GLY A 44 -9.94 -14.90 -7.57
C GLY A 44 -11.26 -14.34 -7.05
N VAL A 45 -11.46 -14.29 -5.74
CA VAL A 45 -12.67 -13.70 -5.13
C VAL A 45 -12.75 -12.20 -5.39
N TRP A 46 -11.64 -11.46 -5.27
CA TRP A 46 -11.62 -10.02 -5.59
C TRP A 46 -11.75 -9.74 -7.09
N ALA A 47 -11.25 -10.61 -7.97
CA ALA A 47 -11.46 -10.50 -9.42
C ALA A 47 -12.95 -10.55 -9.76
N ASP A 48 -13.67 -11.53 -9.21
CA ASP A 48 -15.12 -11.64 -9.39
C ASP A 48 -15.90 -10.48 -8.73
N GLY A 49 -15.24 -9.72 -7.86
CA GLY A 49 -15.79 -8.61 -7.08
C GLY A 49 -16.05 -7.33 -7.88
N GLY A 50 -15.60 -7.26 -9.14
CA GLY A 50 -15.99 -6.24 -10.11
C GLY A 50 -15.09 -5.01 -10.22
N ALA A 51 -14.01 -4.91 -9.43
CA ALA A 51 -13.01 -3.85 -9.62
C ALA A 51 -12.23 -4.06 -10.93
N GLY A 52 -11.97 -2.98 -11.67
CA GLY A 52 -11.23 -3.04 -12.93
C GLY A 52 -9.72 -3.24 -12.75
N LEU A 53 -9.16 -2.78 -11.63
CA LEU A 53 -7.78 -3.00 -11.25
C LEU A 53 -7.69 -3.62 -9.84
N LEU A 54 -6.90 -4.66 -9.69
CA LEU A 54 -6.49 -5.19 -8.39
C LEU A 54 -5.01 -4.90 -8.19
N ILE A 55 -4.65 -4.42 -7.00
CA ILE A 55 -3.25 -4.23 -6.61
C ILE A 55 -2.94 -5.19 -5.47
N THR A 56 -1.83 -5.93 -5.57
CA THR A 56 -1.42 -6.85 -4.50
C THR A 56 -1.07 -6.11 -3.21
N GLY A 57 -1.01 -6.79 -2.07
CA GLY A 57 -0.24 -6.30 -0.94
C GLY A 57 1.27 -6.34 -1.23
N ASN A 58 2.06 -5.99 -0.22
CA ASN A 58 3.51 -5.87 -0.34
C ASN A 58 4.17 -7.19 -0.77
N VAL A 59 4.77 -7.19 -1.96
CA VAL A 59 5.80 -8.14 -2.37
C VAL A 59 7.17 -7.54 -2.05
N GLN A 60 7.91 -8.19 -1.17
CA GLN A 60 9.15 -7.68 -0.63
C GLN A 60 10.33 -8.06 -1.54
N ILE A 61 11.10 -7.05 -1.94
CA ILE A 61 12.33 -7.21 -2.73
C ILE A 61 13.55 -7.58 -1.87
N ASP A 62 13.37 -7.64 -0.55
CA ASP A 62 14.36 -8.10 0.41
C ASP A 62 13.67 -8.93 1.50
N GLY A 63 14.10 -10.18 1.64
CA GLY A 63 13.56 -11.11 2.62
C GLY A 63 13.89 -10.74 4.08
N ASP A 64 14.84 -9.84 4.30
CA ASP A 64 15.23 -9.35 5.63
C ASP A 64 14.56 -8.02 5.99
N HIS A 65 13.72 -7.46 5.10
CA HIS A 65 13.02 -6.20 5.32
C HIS A 65 11.51 -6.32 5.10
N LEU A 66 10.92 -7.36 5.68
CA LEU A 66 9.49 -7.59 5.64
C LEU A 66 8.71 -6.51 6.38
N GLU A 67 7.58 -6.09 5.80
CA GLU A 67 6.56 -5.27 6.47
C GLU A 67 5.83 -6.11 7.53
N ARG A 68 5.53 -7.37 7.18
CA ARG A 68 4.84 -8.31 8.06
C ARG A 68 5.21 -9.75 7.72
N PRO A 69 5.23 -10.67 8.71
CA PRO A 69 5.28 -12.11 8.46
C PRO A 69 4.20 -12.55 7.46
N GLY A 70 4.58 -13.38 6.49
CA GLY A 70 3.68 -13.84 5.42
C GLY A 70 3.59 -12.92 4.20
N ASN A 71 4.44 -11.90 4.08
CA ASN A 71 4.64 -11.22 2.78
C ASN A 71 5.23 -12.20 1.75
N VAL A 72 4.85 -12.03 0.49
CA VAL A 72 5.54 -12.70 -0.63
C VAL A 72 6.92 -12.05 -0.80
N ILE A 73 7.94 -12.86 -1.12
CA ILE A 73 9.33 -12.41 -1.25
C ILE A 73 9.83 -12.76 -2.65
N VAL A 74 10.30 -11.76 -3.39
CA VAL A 74 10.97 -11.91 -4.68
C VAL A 74 12.22 -11.04 -4.66
N ASP A 75 13.24 -11.55 -3.98
CA ASP A 75 14.52 -10.88 -3.73
C ASP A 75 15.61 -11.27 -4.75
N ARG A 76 15.31 -12.22 -5.64
CA ARG A 76 16.18 -12.76 -6.68
C ARG A 76 15.36 -13.32 -7.85
N ALA A 77 16.04 -13.73 -8.92
CA ALA A 77 15.39 -14.40 -10.04
C ALA A 77 14.64 -15.67 -9.55
N PRO A 78 13.34 -15.82 -9.83
CA PRO A 78 12.53 -16.90 -9.27
C PRO A 78 12.91 -18.26 -9.90
N ASP A 79 12.97 -19.29 -9.05
CA ASP A 79 13.08 -20.68 -9.50
C ASP A 79 11.78 -21.17 -10.14
N ALA A 80 11.77 -22.41 -10.66
CA ALA A 80 10.61 -22.97 -11.34
C ALA A 80 9.35 -23.03 -10.44
N ALA A 81 9.51 -23.30 -9.15
CA ALA A 81 8.39 -23.41 -8.22
C ALA A 81 7.79 -22.03 -7.90
N MET A 82 8.64 -21.02 -7.69
CA MET A 82 8.21 -19.63 -7.50
C MET A 82 7.57 -19.09 -8.77
N LYS A 83 8.15 -19.33 -9.96
CA LYS A 83 7.55 -18.93 -11.25
C LYS A 83 6.15 -19.51 -11.42
N ALA A 84 5.97 -20.81 -11.15
CA ALA A 84 4.67 -21.45 -11.25
C ALA A 84 3.66 -20.85 -10.26
N ALA A 85 4.07 -20.60 -9.01
CA ALA A 85 3.19 -20.03 -7.99
C ALA A 85 2.76 -18.59 -8.33
N LEU A 86 3.70 -17.74 -8.78
CA LEU A 86 3.39 -16.38 -9.25
C LEU A 86 2.43 -16.40 -10.45
N ALA A 87 2.61 -17.34 -11.39
CA ALA A 87 1.75 -17.45 -12.56
C ALA A 87 0.31 -17.90 -12.21
N GLN A 88 0.14 -18.81 -11.24
CA GLN A 88 -1.19 -19.17 -10.75
C GLN A 88 -1.88 -17.98 -10.07
N TRP A 89 -1.12 -17.21 -9.29
CA TRP A 89 -1.64 -16.03 -8.62
C TRP A 89 -2.10 -14.96 -9.60
N ALA A 90 -1.28 -14.65 -10.61
CA ALA A 90 -1.64 -13.74 -11.69
C ALA A 90 -2.92 -14.19 -12.40
N LYS A 91 -2.96 -15.46 -12.84
CA LYS A 91 -4.12 -16.05 -13.53
C LYS A 91 -5.40 -15.99 -12.70
N ALA A 92 -5.32 -16.28 -11.41
CA ALA A 92 -6.48 -16.23 -10.54
C ALA A 92 -7.02 -14.81 -10.39
N GLY A 93 -6.12 -13.83 -10.22
CA GLY A 93 -6.48 -12.43 -10.04
C GLY A 93 -6.90 -11.69 -11.31
N THR A 94 -6.71 -12.25 -12.50
CA THR A 94 -7.21 -11.65 -13.77
C THR A 94 -8.39 -12.41 -14.36
N ARG A 95 -8.96 -13.38 -13.65
CA ARG A 95 -9.95 -14.32 -14.22
C ARG A 95 -11.26 -13.69 -14.67
N ALA A 96 -11.58 -12.49 -14.18
CA ALA A 96 -12.80 -11.75 -14.53
C ALA A 96 -12.56 -10.66 -15.60
N GLY A 97 -11.39 -10.66 -16.25
CA GLY A 97 -11.04 -9.67 -17.28
C GLY A 97 -10.55 -8.32 -16.72
N ASN A 98 -10.36 -8.24 -15.40
CA ASN A 98 -9.71 -7.11 -14.73
C ASN A 98 -8.17 -7.20 -14.85
N GLN A 99 -7.50 -6.09 -14.52
CA GLN A 99 -6.05 -6.05 -14.35
C GLN A 99 -5.65 -6.52 -12.94
N LEU A 100 -4.47 -7.16 -12.80
CA LEU A 100 -3.82 -7.44 -11.52
C LEU A 100 -2.36 -6.94 -11.57
N TRP A 101 -2.02 -6.00 -10.70
CA TRP A 101 -0.70 -5.39 -10.62
C TRP A 101 -0.03 -5.74 -9.29
N MET A 102 1.26 -6.08 -9.34
CA MET A 102 2.02 -6.47 -8.15
C MET A 102 2.61 -5.25 -7.46
N GLN A 103 2.26 -5.00 -6.20
CA GLN A 103 2.91 -3.96 -5.41
C GLN A 103 4.27 -4.44 -4.91
N ILE A 104 5.34 -3.83 -5.39
CA ILE A 104 6.73 -4.14 -5.02
C ILE A 104 7.23 -3.13 -3.98
N SER A 105 7.83 -3.64 -2.91
CA SER A 105 8.06 -2.86 -1.67
C SER A 105 9.31 -3.30 -0.92
N HIS A 106 9.70 -2.45 0.04
CA HIS A 106 10.77 -2.68 1.01
C HIS A 106 10.46 -1.88 2.29
N ALA A 107 10.32 -2.52 3.45
CA ALA A 107 9.83 -1.83 4.65
C ALA A 107 10.82 -0.81 5.27
N GLY A 108 12.12 -0.97 5.00
CA GLY A 108 13.16 -0.05 5.48
C GLY A 108 13.18 0.02 7.02
N ARG A 109 13.21 1.23 7.61
CA ARG A 109 13.15 1.38 9.08
C ARG A 109 11.87 0.88 9.76
N GLN A 110 10.83 0.54 8.99
CA GLN A 110 9.59 -0.06 9.52
C GLN A 110 9.61 -1.59 9.48
N THR A 111 10.76 -2.23 9.26
CA THR A 111 10.90 -3.67 9.48
C THR A 111 10.85 -3.98 10.98
N GLN A 112 10.02 -4.96 11.35
CA GLN A 112 9.88 -5.38 12.74
C GLN A 112 11.17 -6.00 13.27
N SER A 113 11.51 -5.74 14.53
CA SER A 113 12.73 -6.26 15.18
C SER A 113 12.81 -7.79 15.18
N VAL A 114 11.66 -8.47 15.17
CA VAL A 114 11.58 -9.94 15.08
C VAL A 114 12.05 -10.48 13.71
N VAL A 115 11.93 -9.67 12.66
CA VAL A 115 12.38 -9.96 11.30
C VAL A 115 13.86 -9.61 11.19
N ASN A 116 14.19 -8.35 11.48
CA ASN A 116 15.56 -7.85 11.45
C ASN A 116 15.74 -6.82 12.57
N PRO A 117 16.65 -7.06 13.54
CA PRO A 117 16.93 -6.12 14.62
C PRO A 117 17.68 -4.88 14.13
N HIS A 118 18.31 -4.92 12.96
CA HIS A 118 19.12 -3.85 12.38
C HIS A 118 18.75 -3.58 10.90
N PRO A 119 17.50 -3.16 10.62
CA PRO A 119 17.04 -2.98 9.25
C PRO A 119 17.74 -1.83 8.56
N LYS A 120 17.73 -1.85 7.23
CA LYS A 120 18.38 -0.86 6.39
C LYS A 120 17.45 0.33 6.14
N ALA A 121 18.02 1.52 6.13
CA ALA A 121 17.30 2.79 5.97
C ALA A 121 18.22 3.84 5.33
N PRO A 122 17.71 5.00 4.86
CA PRO A 122 18.58 6.07 4.38
C PRO A 122 19.51 6.64 5.47
N SER A 123 19.08 6.63 6.73
CA SER A 123 19.84 7.14 7.89
C SER A 123 19.47 6.39 9.17
N ALA A 124 20.30 6.51 10.20
CA ALA A 124 20.10 5.90 11.52
C ALA A 124 19.06 6.67 12.35
N VAL A 125 17.84 6.84 11.80
CA VAL A 125 16.74 7.58 12.42
C VAL A 125 15.61 6.61 12.75
N LYS A 126 15.48 6.27 14.04
CA LYS A 126 14.45 5.36 14.55
C LYS A 126 13.04 5.91 14.34
N LEU A 127 12.07 4.99 14.19
CA LEU A 127 10.66 5.33 14.15
C LEU A 127 10.15 5.69 15.56
N GLY A 128 9.45 6.82 15.69
CA GLY A 128 8.97 7.35 16.98
C GLY A 128 7.72 6.69 17.57
N LEU A 129 7.47 5.40 17.32
CA LEU A 129 6.25 4.73 17.79
C LEU A 129 6.41 4.08 19.19
N PRO A 130 5.43 4.24 20.11
CA PRO A 130 5.44 3.57 21.40
C PRO A 130 5.50 2.04 21.26
N GLY A 131 6.29 1.39 22.13
CA GLY A 131 6.36 -0.07 22.21
C GLY A 131 7.48 -0.75 21.42
N GLY A 132 8.34 -0.01 20.71
CA GLY A 132 9.64 -0.51 20.24
C GLY A 132 9.59 -1.73 19.31
N GLN A 133 8.56 -1.81 18.45
CA GLN A 133 8.30 -2.99 17.62
C GLN A 133 9.26 -3.12 16.42
N PHE A 134 9.89 -2.02 15.99
CA PHE A 134 10.77 -1.95 14.84
C PHE A 134 12.24 -2.06 15.23
N GLY A 135 13.06 -2.58 14.33
CA GLY A 135 14.50 -2.69 14.53
C GLY A 135 15.22 -1.33 14.56
N GLU A 136 16.48 -1.34 14.98
CA GLU A 136 17.33 -0.16 15.05
C GLU A 136 17.98 0.10 13.67
N PRO A 137 17.60 1.16 12.94
CA PRO A 137 17.96 1.30 11.54
C PRO A 137 19.46 1.56 11.34
N VAL A 138 20.05 0.89 10.35
CA VAL A 138 21.42 1.09 9.87
C VAL A 138 21.38 1.81 8.52
N PRO A 139 22.18 2.88 8.32
CA PRO A 139 22.26 3.57 7.03
C PRO A 139 22.69 2.63 5.90
N LEU A 140 22.04 2.74 4.74
CA LEU A 140 22.46 2.08 3.52
C LEU A 140 23.76 2.70 2.98
N GLU A 141 24.67 1.84 2.53
CA GLU A 141 25.80 2.25 1.70
C GLU A 141 25.36 2.47 0.25
N GLU A 142 26.13 3.23 -0.54
CA GLU A 142 25.77 3.49 -1.93
C GLU A 142 25.64 2.20 -2.75
N ALA A 143 26.54 1.23 -2.55
CA ALA A 143 26.49 -0.06 -3.23
C ALA A 143 25.18 -0.81 -2.93
N GLU A 144 24.70 -0.75 -1.68
CA GLU A 144 23.45 -1.37 -1.26
C GLU A 144 22.22 -0.68 -1.87
N ILE A 145 22.25 0.65 -2.02
CA ILE A 145 21.18 1.39 -2.72
C ILE A 145 21.09 0.92 -4.18
N VAL A 146 22.25 0.81 -4.86
CA VAL A 146 22.31 0.34 -6.25
C VAL A 146 21.85 -1.11 -6.37
N GLU A 147 22.21 -1.97 -5.42
CA GLU A 147 21.74 -3.36 -5.38
C GLU A 147 20.20 -3.42 -5.25
N LEU A 148 19.62 -2.64 -4.33
CA LEU A 148 18.17 -2.60 -4.13
C LEU A 148 17.41 -2.12 -5.37
N ILE A 149 17.96 -1.15 -6.13
CA ILE A 149 17.42 -0.75 -7.44
C ILE A 149 17.32 -1.97 -8.37
N GLY A 150 18.39 -2.79 -8.44
CA GLY A 150 18.41 -4.02 -9.22
C GLY A 150 17.41 -5.08 -8.73
N ARG A 151 17.16 -5.17 -7.42
CA ARG A 151 16.16 -6.09 -6.86
C ARG A 151 14.73 -5.66 -7.17
N PHE A 152 14.42 -4.36 -7.17
CA PHE A 152 13.12 -3.87 -7.68
C PHE A 152 12.90 -4.26 -9.14
N ALA A 153 13.91 -4.07 -10.00
CA ALA A 153 13.85 -4.47 -11.41
C ALA A 153 13.67 -6.00 -11.57
N THR A 154 14.38 -6.79 -10.77
CA THR A 154 14.26 -8.26 -10.76
C THR A 154 12.85 -8.72 -10.37
N CYS A 155 12.28 -8.13 -9.31
CA CYS A 155 10.92 -8.43 -8.88
C CYS A 155 9.88 -8.04 -9.93
N ALA A 156 10.04 -6.87 -10.57
CA ALA A 156 9.15 -6.44 -11.64
C ALA A 156 9.23 -7.35 -12.87
N LYS A 157 10.44 -7.82 -13.22
CA LYS A 157 10.62 -8.81 -14.29
C LYS A 157 9.92 -10.12 -13.97
N ALA A 158 10.03 -10.60 -12.73
CA ALA A 158 9.33 -11.80 -12.29
C ALA A 158 7.80 -11.64 -12.38
N ALA A 159 7.26 -10.47 -12.02
CA ALA A 159 5.84 -10.17 -12.16
C ALA A 159 5.40 -10.20 -13.64
N GLN A 160 6.18 -9.59 -14.54
CA GLN A 160 5.92 -9.65 -15.97
C GLN A 160 5.93 -11.09 -16.51
N GLU A 161 6.96 -11.87 -16.20
CA GLU A 161 7.07 -13.26 -16.66
C GLU A 161 5.94 -14.15 -16.15
N ALA A 162 5.40 -13.84 -14.96
CA ALA A 162 4.28 -14.54 -14.37
C ALA A 162 2.91 -14.15 -14.97
N GLY A 163 2.83 -13.08 -15.77
CA GLY A 163 1.59 -12.65 -16.41
C GLY A 163 0.78 -11.61 -15.62
N PHE A 164 1.39 -10.91 -14.66
CA PHE A 164 0.78 -9.69 -14.11
C PHE A 164 0.67 -8.63 -15.20
N GLY A 165 -0.31 -7.72 -15.09
CA GLY A 165 -0.46 -6.62 -16.06
C GLY A 165 0.51 -5.46 -15.83
N GLY A 166 1.07 -5.37 -14.62
CA GLY A 166 1.95 -4.28 -14.22
C GLY A 166 2.49 -4.45 -12.81
N VAL A 167 3.29 -3.48 -12.37
CA VAL A 167 3.73 -3.33 -10.98
C VAL A 167 3.34 -1.98 -10.42
N GLN A 168 3.15 -1.91 -9.11
CA GLN A 168 3.12 -0.65 -8.37
C GLN A 168 4.35 -0.55 -7.46
N ILE A 169 5.21 0.43 -7.70
CA ILE A 169 6.36 0.75 -6.84
C ILE A 169 5.84 1.50 -5.61
N HIS A 170 6.10 0.96 -4.41
CA HIS A 170 5.60 1.57 -3.17
C HIS A 170 6.56 2.64 -2.63
N ALA A 171 6.25 3.91 -2.88
CA ALA A 171 6.99 5.09 -2.41
C ALA A 171 6.18 5.96 -1.43
N ALA A 172 5.44 5.30 -0.54
CA ALA A 172 4.50 5.92 0.37
C ALA A 172 4.56 5.25 1.77
N HIS A 173 3.75 5.75 2.69
CA HIS A 173 3.51 5.21 4.03
C HIS A 173 4.76 5.09 4.93
N GLY A 174 5.85 5.76 4.57
CA GLY A 174 7.11 5.72 5.32
C GLY A 174 7.91 4.43 5.15
N TYR A 175 7.66 3.63 4.11
CA TYR A 175 8.56 2.55 3.66
C TYR A 175 9.79 3.10 2.94
N LEU A 176 10.71 2.24 2.51
CA LEU A 176 12.08 2.66 2.16
C LEU A 176 12.14 3.82 1.16
N LEU A 177 11.45 3.74 0.03
CA LEU A 177 11.46 4.82 -0.97
C LEU A 177 10.86 6.12 -0.42
N SER A 178 9.80 6.03 0.39
CA SER A 178 9.24 7.18 1.11
C SER A 178 10.21 7.74 2.16
N GLN A 179 11.00 6.88 2.81
CA GLN A 179 12.02 7.32 3.77
C GLN A 179 13.12 8.13 3.09
N PHE A 180 13.47 7.83 1.84
CA PHE A 180 14.44 8.62 1.09
C PHE A 180 13.88 9.99 0.68
N LEU A 181 12.59 10.06 0.32
CA LEU A 181 11.93 11.31 -0.05
C LEU A 181 11.82 12.31 1.11
N SER A 182 11.57 11.79 2.33
CA SER A 182 11.34 12.63 3.50
C SER A 182 12.63 13.12 4.14
N PRO A 183 12.82 14.44 4.31
CA PRO A 183 14.00 14.99 5.00
C PRO A 183 14.03 14.67 6.50
N ARG A 184 12.95 14.16 7.09
CA ARG A 184 12.97 13.67 8.50
C ARG A 184 13.76 12.38 8.63
N SER A 185 13.56 11.44 7.70
CA SER A 185 14.20 10.12 7.74
C SER A 185 15.49 10.06 6.92
N ASN A 186 15.66 10.92 5.92
CA ASN A 186 16.86 10.99 5.10
C ASN A 186 17.72 12.21 5.47
N GLN A 187 18.70 11.96 6.34
CA GLN A 187 19.69 12.93 6.82
C GLN A 187 21.04 12.77 6.10
N ARG A 188 21.04 12.17 4.90
CA ARG A 188 22.28 11.94 4.14
C ARG A 188 22.81 13.25 3.54
N THR A 189 24.13 13.32 3.42
CA THR A 189 24.87 14.44 2.82
C THR A 189 25.50 14.08 1.47
N ASP A 190 25.31 12.85 1.00
CA ASP A 190 25.76 12.37 -0.30
C ASP A 190 24.71 12.62 -1.39
N ARG A 191 24.92 12.04 -2.58
CA ARG A 191 24.03 12.22 -3.74
C ARG A 191 22.62 11.62 -3.57
N TRP A 192 22.36 10.95 -2.46
CA TRP A 192 21.07 10.33 -2.14
C TRP A 192 20.28 11.08 -1.05
N GLY A 193 20.79 12.23 -0.55
CA GLY A 193 20.07 13.10 0.39
C GLY A 193 20.37 14.58 0.19
N GLY A 194 19.85 15.42 1.09
CA GLY A 194 19.92 16.88 0.94
C GLY A 194 18.80 17.41 0.04
N SER A 195 19.10 17.81 -1.19
CA SER A 195 18.12 18.42 -2.11
C SER A 195 16.99 17.47 -2.51
N LEU A 196 15.87 18.00 -3.02
CA LEU A 196 14.76 17.15 -3.46
C LEU A 196 15.18 16.19 -4.58
N GLU A 197 16.01 16.65 -5.51
CA GLU A 197 16.56 15.83 -6.61
C GLU A 197 17.34 14.62 -6.06
N ASN A 198 18.16 14.84 -5.04
CA ASN A 198 18.93 13.76 -4.41
C ASN A 198 18.04 12.81 -3.60
N ARG A 199 17.09 13.35 -2.83
CA ARG A 199 16.12 12.56 -2.06
C ARG A 199 15.21 11.71 -2.97
N ALA A 200 14.83 12.23 -4.13
CA ALA A 200 14.03 11.53 -5.13
C ALA A 200 14.85 10.56 -6.00
N ARG A 201 16.18 10.70 -6.03
CA ARG A 201 17.06 9.93 -6.92
C ARG A 201 16.82 8.44 -6.84
N PHE A 202 16.73 7.86 -5.64
CA PHE A 202 16.51 6.43 -5.48
C PHE A 202 15.19 5.96 -6.12
N LEU A 203 14.09 6.71 -5.94
CA LEU A 203 12.82 6.42 -6.61
C LEU A 203 12.96 6.54 -8.14
N MET A 204 13.57 7.61 -8.63
CA MET A 204 13.71 7.84 -10.06
C MET A 204 14.58 6.77 -10.75
N GLU A 205 15.71 6.39 -10.16
CA GLU A 205 16.54 5.31 -10.69
C GLU A 205 15.83 3.95 -10.60
N THR A 206 15.02 3.71 -9.56
CA THR A 206 14.18 2.51 -9.45
C THR A 206 13.16 2.43 -10.58
N VAL A 207 12.45 3.53 -10.87
CA VAL A 207 11.47 3.58 -11.97
C VAL A 207 12.15 3.28 -13.31
N ARG A 208 13.32 3.88 -13.58
CA ARG A 208 14.08 3.64 -14.81
C ARG A 208 14.52 2.18 -14.92
N ALA A 209 15.13 1.62 -13.88
CA ALA A 209 15.58 0.23 -13.89
C ALA A 209 14.42 -0.76 -14.06
N VAL A 210 13.28 -0.50 -13.42
CA VAL A 210 12.06 -1.30 -13.61
C VAL A 210 11.58 -1.19 -15.07
N ARG A 211 11.49 0.03 -15.62
CA ARG A 211 11.08 0.25 -17.01
C ARG A 211 11.99 -0.46 -18.01
N ASP A 212 13.31 -0.39 -17.81
CA ASP A 212 14.29 -1.07 -18.66
C ASP A 212 14.13 -2.59 -18.63
N ALA A 213 13.81 -3.17 -17.46
CA ALA A 213 13.64 -4.61 -17.30
C ALA A 213 12.34 -5.16 -17.95
N VAL A 214 11.26 -4.37 -17.91
CA VAL A 214 9.91 -4.82 -18.34
C VAL A 214 9.48 -4.25 -19.69
N GLY A 215 10.14 -3.22 -20.21
CA GLY A 215 9.77 -2.57 -21.47
C GLY A 215 8.50 -1.71 -21.39
N ALA A 216 8.12 -1.10 -22.51
CA ALA A 216 7.08 -0.05 -22.54
C ALA A 216 5.62 -0.57 -22.42
N GLY A 217 5.36 -1.83 -22.78
CA GLY A 217 4.01 -2.40 -22.79
C GLY A 217 3.51 -2.94 -21.44
N PHE A 218 4.36 -2.94 -20.41
CA PHE A 218 4.02 -3.40 -19.07
C PHE A 218 3.74 -2.21 -18.16
N GLY A 219 2.64 -2.26 -17.40
CA GLY A 219 2.21 -1.14 -16.57
C GLY A 219 3.16 -0.86 -15.40
N ILE A 220 3.52 0.41 -15.20
CA ILE A 220 4.23 0.88 -14.00
C ILE A 220 3.37 1.92 -13.30
N SER A 221 2.99 1.64 -12.06
CA SER A 221 2.42 2.60 -11.13
C SER A 221 3.42 2.98 -10.06
N VAL A 222 3.28 4.18 -9.50
CA VAL A 222 3.93 4.57 -8.25
C VAL A 222 2.85 4.95 -7.24
N LYS A 223 2.95 4.44 -6.01
CA LYS A 223 2.17 4.95 -4.88
C LYS A 223 3.00 5.99 -4.14
N LEU A 224 2.54 7.24 -4.10
CA LEU A 224 3.22 8.37 -3.47
C LEU A 224 2.40 8.94 -2.31
N ASN A 225 3.07 9.43 -1.27
CA ASN A 225 2.41 10.22 -0.23
C ASN A 225 1.94 11.56 -0.79
N SER A 226 0.74 12.00 -0.40
CA SER A 226 0.29 13.38 -0.68
C SER A 226 1.14 14.43 0.03
N ALA A 227 1.50 14.14 1.28
CA ALA A 227 2.43 14.87 2.13
C ALA A 227 2.67 14.01 3.36
N ASP A 228 3.76 14.26 4.10
CA ASP A 228 3.96 13.62 5.41
C ASP A 228 3.16 14.31 6.53
N PHE A 229 2.50 15.45 6.23
CA PHE A 229 1.76 16.33 7.16
C PHE A 229 2.47 16.59 8.51
N GLN A 230 3.80 16.68 8.46
CA GLN A 230 4.67 16.96 9.59
C GLN A 230 5.59 18.12 9.21
N ARG A 231 5.86 19.01 10.16
CA ARG A 231 6.79 20.11 9.96
C ARG A 231 8.17 19.54 9.57
N GLY A 232 8.68 19.97 8.42
CA GLY A 232 9.96 19.48 7.88
C GLY A 232 9.92 18.05 7.33
N GLY A 233 8.74 17.50 7.00
CA GLY A 233 8.56 16.25 6.25
C GLY A 233 8.48 16.46 4.73
N PHE A 234 8.06 15.42 4.00
CA PHE A 234 7.78 15.50 2.57
C PHE A 234 6.63 16.49 2.30
N ALA A 235 6.97 17.60 1.65
CA ALA A 235 6.07 18.71 1.41
C ALA A 235 5.11 18.43 0.24
N PHE A 236 4.00 19.17 0.21
CA PHE A 236 3.03 19.07 -0.87
C PHE A 236 3.65 19.48 -2.22
N GLU A 237 4.38 20.58 -2.24
CA GLU A 237 5.03 21.12 -3.43
C GLU A 237 6.11 20.16 -3.96
N ASP A 238 6.85 19.51 -3.06
CA ASP A 238 7.79 18.44 -3.40
C ASP A 238 7.07 17.27 -4.07
N SER A 239 5.88 16.88 -3.57
CA SER A 239 5.08 15.80 -4.16
C SER A 239 4.65 16.12 -5.59
N LEU A 240 4.30 17.38 -5.89
CA LEU A 240 3.95 17.82 -7.25
C LEU A 240 5.15 17.74 -8.19
N GLN A 241 6.34 18.15 -7.73
CA GLN A 241 7.55 18.07 -8.55
C GLN A 241 7.98 16.62 -8.80
N VAL A 242 7.91 15.76 -7.78
CA VAL A 242 8.18 14.33 -7.94
C VAL A 242 7.18 13.71 -8.90
N ALA A 243 5.89 14.04 -8.82
CA ALA A 243 4.87 13.55 -9.74
C ALA A 243 5.16 13.93 -11.20
N ARG A 244 5.64 15.16 -11.47
CA ARG A 244 6.10 15.58 -12.81
C ARG A 244 7.28 14.75 -13.30
N TRP A 245 8.30 14.54 -12.47
CA TRP A 245 9.44 13.69 -12.83
C TRP A 245 9.01 12.24 -13.10
N LEU A 246 8.04 11.72 -12.36
CA LEU A 246 7.48 10.38 -12.60
C LEU A 246 6.74 10.30 -13.93
N GLU A 247 5.96 11.33 -14.31
CA GLU A 247 5.33 11.41 -15.63
C GLU A 247 6.37 11.45 -16.76
N GLU A 248 7.44 12.24 -16.59
CA GLU A 248 8.55 12.33 -17.53
C GLU A 248 9.30 11.00 -17.67
N ALA A 249 9.43 10.24 -16.58
CA ALA A 249 10.03 8.91 -16.56
C ALA A 249 9.13 7.80 -17.15
N GLY A 250 7.90 8.14 -17.56
CA GLY A 250 6.98 7.19 -18.20
C GLY A 250 6.26 6.27 -17.22
N VAL A 251 5.92 6.76 -16.03
CA VAL A 251 4.96 6.09 -15.14
C VAL A 251 3.55 6.17 -15.75
N ASP A 252 2.83 5.05 -15.68
CA ASP A 252 1.53 4.86 -16.35
C ASP A 252 0.33 5.21 -15.46
N LEU A 253 0.52 5.20 -14.13
CA LEU A 253 -0.53 5.49 -13.15
C LEU A 253 0.08 5.97 -11.83
N LEU A 254 -0.25 7.18 -11.40
CA LEU A 254 0.13 7.65 -10.07
C LEU A 254 -1.00 7.34 -9.09
N GLU A 255 -0.73 6.60 -8.03
CA GLU A 255 -1.64 6.52 -6.88
C GLU A 255 -1.17 7.50 -5.80
N VAL A 256 -2.10 8.31 -5.30
CA VAL A 256 -1.86 9.11 -4.09
C VAL A 256 -2.69 8.59 -2.92
N SER A 257 -2.01 8.43 -1.78
CA SER A 257 -2.58 8.05 -0.49
C SER A 257 -2.28 9.12 0.56
N GLY A 258 -3.22 9.34 1.48
CA GLY A 258 -3.01 10.21 2.65
C GLY A 258 -2.60 9.42 3.90
N GLY A 259 -1.34 9.54 4.34
CA GLY A 259 -0.87 9.10 5.67
C GLY A 259 0.43 8.28 5.68
N SER A 260 1.04 8.09 6.86
CA SER A 260 2.21 7.22 7.13
C SER A 260 2.06 6.54 8.50
N TYR A 261 2.85 5.53 8.88
CA TYR A 261 2.70 4.90 10.22
C TYR A 261 2.98 5.86 11.39
N GLU A 262 3.79 6.91 11.17
CA GLU A 262 4.01 8.00 12.13
C GLU A 262 2.84 9.00 12.15
N GLN A 263 1.83 8.79 11.30
CA GLN A 263 0.58 9.52 11.22
C GLN A 263 -0.64 8.58 11.22
N PRO A 264 -1.33 8.45 12.36
CA PRO A 264 -2.45 7.51 12.51
C PRO A 264 -3.71 7.83 11.66
N ALA A 265 -3.65 8.76 10.70
CA ALA A 265 -4.68 8.98 9.69
C ALA A 265 -4.96 7.72 8.84
N MET A 266 -3.95 6.87 8.62
CA MET A 266 -4.14 5.54 8.00
C MET A 266 -5.01 4.61 8.88
N MET A 267 -5.01 4.83 10.19
CA MET A 267 -5.65 3.99 11.21
C MET A 267 -6.92 4.63 11.81
N ASP A 268 -7.45 5.71 11.20
CA ASP A 268 -8.54 6.54 11.75
C ASP A 268 -8.32 6.96 13.23
N MET A 269 -7.07 7.15 13.64
CA MET A 269 -6.69 7.52 15.00
C MET A 269 -6.16 8.97 15.02
N GLU A 270 -6.38 9.70 16.12
CA GLU A 270 -5.70 10.98 16.36
C GLU A 270 -4.21 10.71 16.66
N GLY A 271 -3.33 11.53 16.08
CA GLY A 271 -1.87 11.40 16.17
C GLY A 271 -1.31 11.40 17.59
N LEU A 272 -0.15 10.76 17.76
CA LEU A 272 0.67 10.86 18.98
C LEU A 272 1.48 12.16 19.03
N ASP A 273 1.79 12.74 17.86
CA ASP A 273 2.22 14.13 17.72
C ASP A 273 0.99 15.01 17.41
N PRO A 274 0.89 16.21 18.01
CA PRO A 274 -0.15 17.17 17.66
C PRO A 274 -0.14 17.41 16.16
N PHE A 275 -1.33 17.34 15.60
CA PHE A 275 -1.58 17.65 14.22
C PHE A 275 -1.42 19.16 13.99
N GLU A 276 -0.21 19.60 13.67
CA GLU A 276 0.07 21.00 13.38
C GLU A 276 -0.07 21.25 11.88
N ARG A 277 -1.31 21.56 11.49
CA ARG A 277 -1.67 22.01 10.13
C ARG A 277 -1.19 23.44 9.86
N PRO A 278 -1.00 23.81 8.58
CA PRO A 278 -1.34 25.15 8.13
C PRO A 278 -2.88 25.30 8.20
N ASP A 279 -3.40 26.03 9.19
CA ASP A 279 -4.72 26.71 9.27
C ASP A 279 -6.05 26.02 8.85
N VAL A 280 -6.12 24.71 8.56
CA VAL A 280 -7.40 24.05 8.21
C VAL A 280 -8.09 23.47 9.48
N PRO A 281 -9.40 23.71 9.76
CA PRO A 281 -10.10 23.20 10.95
C PRO A 281 -10.21 21.67 11.03
N ALA A 282 -10.13 21.07 12.22
CA ALA A 282 -9.99 19.62 12.43
C ALA A 282 -11.16 18.72 11.97
N SER A 283 -12.28 19.27 11.50
CA SER A 283 -13.48 18.51 11.12
C SER A 283 -13.24 17.57 9.92
N THR A 284 -14.00 16.47 9.87
CA THR A 284 -13.97 15.49 8.77
C THR A 284 -14.21 16.14 7.41
N ALA A 285 -15.17 17.08 7.34
CA ALA A 285 -15.49 17.82 6.11
C ALA A 285 -14.31 18.67 5.60
N ALA A 286 -13.53 19.28 6.50
CA ALA A 286 -12.37 20.09 6.11
C ALA A 286 -11.16 19.22 5.71
N ARG A 287 -11.04 17.99 6.25
CA ARG A 287 -10.07 16.99 5.77
C ARG A 287 -10.39 16.53 4.35
N GLU A 288 -11.66 16.22 4.10
CA GLU A 288 -12.15 15.82 2.79
C GLU A 288 -11.95 16.92 1.75
N ALA A 289 -12.27 18.18 2.10
CA ALA A 289 -12.04 19.33 1.24
C ALA A 289 -10.55 19.53 0.89
N TYR A 290 -9.66 19.47 1.88
CA TYR A 290 -8.22 19.58 1.65
C TYR A 290 -7.69 18.47 0.71
N PHE A 291 -8.14 17.23 0.90
CA PHE A 291 -7.71 16.11 0.07
C PHE A 291 -8.22 16.24 -1.38
N VAL A 292 -9.42 16.80 -1.57
CA VAL A 292 -9.96 17.13 -2.90
C VAL A 292 -9.15 18.24 -3.57
N ASP A 293 -8.79 19.30 -2.86
CA ASP A 293 -7.99 20.39 -3.41
C ASP A 293 -6.57 19.93 -3.76
N PHE A 294 -5.97 19.09 -2.90
CA PHE A 294 -4.72 18.38 -3.19
C PHE A 294 -4.82 17.58 -4.49
N ALA A 295 -5.86 16.74 -4.63
CA ALA A 295 -6.00 15.85 -5.77
C ALA A 295 -6.18 16.63 -7.08
N LYS A 296 -6.92 17.75 -7.03
CA LYS A 296 -7.06 18.67 -8.16
C LYS A 296 -5.74 19.34 -8.55
N ALA A 297 -4.97 19.83 -7.58
CA ALA A 297 -3.68 20.44 -7.83
C ALA A 297 -2.65 19.42 -8.38
N MET A 298 -2.64 18.20 -7.84
CA MET A 298 -1.86 17.09 -8.39
C MET A 298 -2.26 16.81 -9.83
N LYS A 299 -3.57 16.65 -10.11
CA LYS A 299 -4.07 16.42 -11.47
C LYS A 299 -3.69 17.55 -12.42
N ALA A 300 -3.79 18.80 -11.99
CA ALA A 300 -3.41 19.97 -12.79
C ALA A 300 -1.91 20.01 -13.12
N SER A 301 -1.06 19.35 -12.32
CA SER A 301 0.38 19.24 -12.58
C SER A 301 0.77 18.14 -13.56
N LEU A 302 -0.17 17.27 -13.94
CA LEU A 302 0.04 16.12 -14.81
C LEU A 302 -0.65 16.34 -16.17
N THR A 303 0.02 15.92 -17.25
CA THR A 303 -0.47 16.11 -18.61
C THR A 303 -1.12 14.87 -19.21
N ARG A 304 -0.58 13.69 -18.90
CA ARG A 304 -0.96 12.41 -19.51
C ARG A 304 -1.14 11.29 -18.50
N MET A 305 -0.42 11.34 -17.38
CA MET A 305 -0.44 10.29 -16.36
C MET A 305 -1.75 10.36 -15.57
N PRO A 306 -2.59 9.30 -15.60
CA PRO A 306 -3.80 9.24 -14.80
C PRO A 306 -3.48 9.22 -13.30
N LEU A 307 -4.39 9.81 -12.53
CA LEU A 307 -4.34 9.90 -11.07
C LEU A 307 -5.35 8.94 -10.44
N MET A 308 -4.84 7.96 -9.69
CA MET A 308 -5.62 7.14 -8.77
C MET A 308 -5.64 7.79 -7.39
N VAL A 309 -6.83 7.93 -6.82
CA VAL A 309 -7.01 8.50 -5.48
C VAL A 309 -7.62 7.45 -4.56
N THR A 310 -6.93 7.17 -3.46
CA THR A 310 -7.34 6.14 -2.48
C THR A 310 -7.60 6.76 -1.12
N GLY A 311 -8.75 6.43 -0.54
CA GLY A 311 -9.13 6.82 0.82
C GLY A 311 -10.46 7.57 0.89
N GLY A 312 -11.25 7.30 1.93
CA GLY A 312 -12.48 8.05 2.24
C GLY A 312 -13.72 7.76 1.38
N PHE A 313 -13.58 7.29 0.13
CA PHE A 313 -14.74 7.04 -0.73
C PHE A 313 -15.67 5.96 -0.17
N ARG A 314 -16.99 6.25 -0.18
CA ARG A 314 -18.03 5.35 0.33
C ARG A 314 -19.26 5.26 -0.57
N SER A 315 -19.72 6.40 -1.10
CA SER A 315 -20.91 6.41 -1.96
C SER A 315 -20.55 6.49 -3.44
N ARG A 316 -21.38 5.86 -4.27
CA ARG A 316 -21.26 5.95 -5.72
C ARG A 316 -21.25 7.40 -6.21
N ALA A 317 -22.14 8.22 -5.66
CA ALA A 317 -22.28 9.63 -6.04
C ALA A 317 -20.99 10.42 -5.79
N ALA A 318 -20.32 10.22 -4.64
CA ALA A 318 -19.06 10.90 -4.34
C ALA A 318 -17.94 10.47 -5.30
N MET A 319 -17.88 9.18 -5.64
CA MET A 319 -16.91 8.65 -6.60
C MET A 319 -17.17 9.22 -8.01
N GLN A 320 -18.43 9.23 -8.45
CA GLN A 320 -18.83 9.78 -9.74
C GLN A 320 -18.48 11.27 -9.83
N HIS A 321 -18.75 12.04 -8.78
CA HIS A 321 -18.40 13.46 -8.71
C HIS A 321 -16.88 13.69 -8.77
N ALA A 322 -16.08 12.89 -8.07
CA ALA A 322 -14.62 12.99 -8.12
C ALA A 322 -14.07 12.72 -9.53
N LEU A 323 -14.65 11.76 -10.24
CA LEU A 323 -14.28 11.44 -11.62
C LEU A 323 -14.69 12.56 -12.59
N GLU A 324 -15.91 13.08 -12.48
CA GLU A 324 -16.46 14.13 -13.37
C GLU A 324 -15.76 15.48 -13.20
N THR A 325 -15.37 15.81 -11.97
CA THR A 325 -14.65 17.06 -11.66
C THR A 325 -13.15 16.98 -11.91
N GLY A 326 -12.65 15.83 -12.38
CA GLY A 326 -11.23 15.60 -12.62
C GLY A 326 -10.38 15.54 -11.35
N ALA A 327 -10.99 15.29 -10.18
CA ALA A 327 -10.23 15.07 -8.94
C ALA A 327 -9.54 13.69 -8.93
N ALA A 328 -10.02 12.73 -9.72
CA ALA A 328 -9.38 11.43 -9.94
C ALA A 328 -9.72 10.89 -11.34
N ASP A 329 -8.88 10.01 -11.87
CA ASP A 329 -9.20 9.19 -13.05
C ASP A 329 -9.56 7.75 -12.65
N LEU A 330 -9.13 7.31 -11.47
CA LEU A 330 -9.34 5.98 -10.92
C LEU A 330 -9.56 6.07 -9.40
N ILE A 331 -10.52 5.32 -8.86
CA ILE A 331 -10.89 5.35 -7.44
C ILE A 331 -10.34 4.11 -6.75
N GLY A 332 -9.49 4.31 -5.74
CA GLY A 332 -8.96 3.24 -4.90
C GLY A 332 -9.82 2.93 -3.68
N ILE A 333 -10.13 1.64 -3.50
CA ILE A 333 -10.93 1.11 -2.40
C ILE A 333 -10.10 0.07 -1.64
N GLY A 334 -9.99 0.24 -0.32
CA GLY A 334 -9.30 -0.70 0.57
C GLY A 334 -10.26 -1.42 1.51
N ARG A 335 -10.33 -0.95 2.76
CA ARG A 335 -11.02 -1.57 3.91
C ARG A 335 -12.40 -2.20 3.63
N PRO A 336 -13.32 -1.58 2.86
CA PRO A 336 -14.61 -2.20 2.58
C PRO A 336 -14.51 -3.59 1.92
N LEU A 337 -13.51 -3.81 1.07
CA LEU A 337 -13.33 -5.06 0.32
C LEU A 337 -12.79 -6.23 1.16
N CYS A 338 -12.40 -5.97 2.41
CA CYS A 338 -12.05 -7.03 3.35
C CYS A 338 -13.29 -7.80 3.82
N GLY A 339 -14.40 -7.11 4.10
CA GLY A 339 -15.64 -7.72 4.58
C GLY A 339 -16.72 -7.87 3.51
N ALA A 340 -16.60 -7.18 2.38
CA ALA A 340 -17.52 -7.26 1.24
C ALA A 340 -16.72 -7.28 -0.07
N PRO A 341 -16.13 -8.44 -0.45
CA PRO A 341 -15.24 -8.53 -1.60
C PRO A 341 -15.90 -8.18 -2.94
N ASP A 342 -17.22 -8.23 -3.02
CA ASP A 342 -18.04 -7.92 -4.19
C ASP A 342 -18.67 -6.53 -4.20
N ALA A 343 -18.32 -5.67 -3.24
CA ALA A 343 -18.92 -4.35 -3.12
C ALA A 343 -18.69 -3.44 -4.35
N CYS A 344 -17.63 -3.66 -5.14
CA CYS A 344 -17.42 -2.90 -6.37
C CYS A 344 -18.49 -3.24 -7.42
N ARG A 345 -18.84 -4.51 -7.58
CA ARG A 345 -19.91 -4.97 -8.48
C ARG A 345 -21.26 -4.40 -8.05
N ASP A 346 -21.54 -4.39 -6.75
CA ASP A 346 -22.78 -3.79 -6.23
C ASP A 346 -22.84 -2.29 -6.47
N LEU A 347 -21.71 -1.60 -6.32
CA LEU A 347 -21.60 -0.16 -6.57
C LEU A 347 -21.79 0.18 -8.05
N LEU A 348 -21.20 -0.60 -8.96
CA LEU A 348 -21.40 -0.44 -10.41
C LEU A 348 -22.86 -0.68 -10.80
N ALA A 349 -23.52 -1.67 -10.18
CA ALA A 349 -24.92 -2.02 -10.44
C ALA A 349 -25.95 -1.12 -9.71
N ASP A 350 -25.51 -0.05 -9.05
CA ASP A 350 -26.36 0.85 -8.24
C ASP A 350 -27.13 0.17 -7.09
N ARG A 351 -26.60 -0.96 -6.57
CA ARG A 351 -27.32 -1.75 -5.56
C ARG A 351 -27.06 -1.29 -4.14
N ALA A 352 -25.85 -0.85 -3.84
CA ALA A 352 -25.44 -0.44 -2.50
C ALA A 352 -24.19 0.45 -2.53
N ASP A 353 -24.08 1.29 -1.50
CA ASP A 353 -22.83 1.98 -1.14
C ASP A 353 -21.86 1.02 -0.41
N LEU A 354 -20.59 1.43 -0.29
CA LEU A 354 -19.58 0.63 0.39
C LEU A 354 -19.84 0.54 1.92
N PRO A 355 -19.70 -0.64 2.52
CA PRO A 355 -19.89 -0.82 3.96
C PRO A 355 -18.84 -0.09 4.80
N ARG A 356 -19.23 0.25 6.02
CA ARG A 356 -18.39 0.90 7.05
C ARG A 356 -18.26 -0.04 8.25
N PHE A 357 -17.30 -0.96 8.22
CA PHE A 357 -17.10 -1.91 9.33
C PHE A 357 -16.50 -1.21 10.56
N GLU A 358 -15.65 -0.21 10.36
CA GLU A 358 -14.99 0.57 11.41
C GLU A 358 -15.96 1.17 12.45
N THR A 359 -17.19 1.47 12.05
CA THR A 359 -18.17 2.08 12.96
C THR A 359 -18.66 1.10 14.04
N SER A 360 -18.59 -0.21 13.80
CA SER A 360 -19.03 -1.24 14.76
C SER A 360 -17.87 -1.99 15.43
N LEU A 361 -16.67 -1.95 14.88
CA LEU A 361 -15.51 -2.70 15.41
C LEU A 361 -14.93 -2.07 16.68
N ARG A 362 -14.80 -2.86 17.74
CA ARG A 362 -14.19 -2.43 19.02
C ARG A 362 -13.31 -3.53 19.58
N LEU A 363 -12.12 -3.17 20.07
CA LEU A 363 -11.24 -4.12 20.76
C LEU A 363 -11.76 -4.41 22.18
N LEU A 364 -12.06 -3.36 22.94
CA LEU A 364 -12.55 -3.48 24.30
C LEU A 364 -14.08 -3.48 24.33
N PRO A 365 -14.71 -4.31 25.18
CA PRO A 365 -16.15 -4.24 25.39
C PRO A 365 -16.54 -2.90 26.04
N PRO A 366 -17.80 -2.44 25.92
CA PRO A 366 -18.25 -1.15 26.43
C PRO A 366 -17.86 -0.87 27.89
N ALA A 367 -17.94 -1.89 28.75
CA ALA A 367 -17.60 -1.79 30.17
C ALA A 367 -16.12 -1.46 30.45
N LEU A 368 -15.21 -1.75 29.52
CA LEU A 368 -13.76 -1.54 29.68
C LEU A 368 -13.24 -0.34 28.89
N ARG A 369 -14.10 0.43 28.23
CA ARG A 369 -13.70 1.58 27.39
C ARG A 369 -12.94 2.66 28.15
N TRP A 370 -13.20 2.84 29.44
CA TRP A 370 -12.50 3.83 30.25
C TRP A 370 -10.98 3.59 30.30
N LEU A 371 -10.49 2.39 29.96
CA LEU A 371 -9.07 2.08 29.85
C LEU A 371 -8.41 2.74 28.63
N GLU A 372 -9.18 3.12 27.60
CA GLU A 372 -8.67 3.82 26.40
C GLU A 372 -8.19 5.25 26.72
N LYS A 373 -8.40 5.75 27.95
CA LYS A 373 -7.77 6.99 28.43
C LYS A 373 -6.24 6.89 28.57
N PHE A 374 -5.70 5.67 28.59
CA PHE A 374 -4.26 5.43 28.64
C PHE A 374 -3.71 5.25 27.22
N ASP A 375 -2.66 6.00 26.87
CA ASP A 375 -2.10 6.02 25.50
C ASP A 375 -1.71 4.65 24.95
N ALA A 376 -1.12 3.80 25.78
CA ALA A 376 -0.76 2.44 25.40
C ALA A 376 -2.00 1.59 25.05
N VAL A 377 -3.08 1.71 25.82
CA VAL A 377 -4.33 0.98 25.58
C VAL A 377 -5.04 1.51 24.34
N ARG A 378 -5.09 2.83 24.17
CA ARG A 378 -5.63 3.47 22.96
C ARG A 378 -4.89 3.02 21.71
N THR A 379 -3.56 2.99 21.77
CA THR A 379 -2.69 2.49 20.70
C THR A 379 -3.01 1.04 20.36
N ILE A 380 -3.07 0.15 21.35
CA ILE A 380 -3.43 -1.26 21.17
C ILE A 380 -4.85 -1.41 20.59
N ALA A 381 -5.81 -0.60 21.05
CA ALA A 381 -7.19 -0.62 20.55
C ALA A 381 -7.27 -0.24 19.06
N GLY A 382 -6.55 0.81 18.64
CA GLY A 382 -6.45 1.20 17.23
C GLY A 382 -5.84 0.10 16.36
N PHE A 383 -4.69 -0.46 16.78
CA PHE A 383 -4.08 -1.59 16.08
C PHE A 383 -4.94 -2.86 16.09
N GLY A 384 -5.79 -3.03 17.12
CA GLY A 384 -6.74 -4.13 17.21
C GLY A 384 -7.70 -4.18 16.03
N VAL A 385 -8.29 -3.03 15.66
CA VAL A 385 -9.22 -2.93 14.53
C VAL A 385 -8.55 -3.36 13.21
N GLN A 386 -7.28 -3.01 13.02
CA GLN A 386 -6.50 -3.46 11.86
C GLN A 386 -6.41 -4.99 11.77
N MET A 387 -6.28 -5.68 12.90
CA MET A 387 -6.21 -7.15 12.94
C MET A 387 -7.51 -7.81 12.50
N TRP A 388 -8.66 -7.17 12.70
CA TRP A 388 -9.92 -7.66 12.17
C TRP A 388 -9.89 -7.72 10.64
N TYR A 389 -9.42 -6.67 9.97
CA TYR A 389 -9.29 -6.65 8.51
C TYR A 389 -8.34 -7.74 8.01
N TYR A 390 -7.21 -7.96 8.69
CA TYR A 390 -6.29 -9.05 8.35
C TYR A 390 -6.94 -10.42 8.50
N ALA A 391 -7.74 -10.63 9.54
CA ALA A 391 -8.47 -11.88 9.73
C ALA A 391 -9.54 -12.10 8.65
N GLN A 392 -10.17 -11.03 8.13
CA GLN A 392 -11.10 -11.15 7.00
C GLN A 392 -10.38 -11.55 5.71
N ILE A 393 -9.23 -10.93 5.41
CA ILE A 393 -8.41 -11.30 4.25
C ILE A 393 -7.96 -12.76 4.36
N ASP A 394 -7.51 -13.20 5.54
CA ASP A 394 -7.15 -14.60 5.80
C ASP A 394 -8.36 -15.54 5.64
N ALA A 395 -9.56 -15.15 6.11
CA ALA A 395 -10.78 -15.93 5.95
C ALA A 395 -11.17 -16.09 4.47
N ILE A 396 -11.11 -15.02 3.68
CA ILE A 396 -11.36 -15.10 2.22
C ILE A 396 -10.31 -15.99 1.57
N GLY A 397 -9.03 -15.80 1.91
CA GLY A 397 -7.94 -16.61 1.38
C GLY A 397 -8.12 -18.10 1.67
N ARG A 398 -8.58 -18.48 2.86
CA ARG A 398 -8.75 -19.89 3.25
C ARG A 398 -10.07 -20.50 2.78
N THR A 399 -11.16 -19.75 2.82
CA THR A 399 -12.53 -20.29 2.69
C THR A 399 -13.30 -19.74 1.48
N GLY A 400 -12.79 -18.67 0.86
CA GLY A 400 -13.47 -17.94 -0.21
C GLY A 400 -14.51 -16.94 0.28
N LYS A 401 -14.68 -16.77 1.60
CA LYS A 401 -15.66 -15.84 2.19
C LYS A 401 -15.07 -15.09 3.40
N PRO A 402 -15.48 -13.83 3.63
CA PRO A 402 -15.16 -13.14 4.88
C PRO A 402 -15.94 -13.74 6.06
N ASP A 403 -15.47 -13.47 7.27
CA ASP A 403 -16.13 -13.81 8.54
C ASP A 403 -16.41 -12.53 9.34
N PRO A 404 -17.42 -11.72 8.93
CA PRO A 404 -17.68 -10.44 9.56
C PRO A 404 -18.19 -10.56 11.00
N GLY A 405 -18.64 -11.76 11.41
CA GLY A 405 -19.04 -12.05 12.78
C GLY A 405 -17.86 -12.20 13.75
N LYS A 406 -16.62 -12.30 13.25
CA LYS A 406 -15.43 -12.41 14.09
C LYS A 406 -15.21 -11.15 14.92
N SER A 407 -14.91 -11.32 16.22
CA SER A 407 -14.57 -10.19 17.09
C SER A 407 -13.15 -9.67 16.81
N VAL A 408 -12.92 -8.39 17.13
CA VAL A 408 -11.60 -7.75 17.03
C VAL A 408 -10.57 -8.48 17.90
N PHE A 409 -10.95 -8.88 19.12
CA PHE A 409 -10.06 -9.60 20.04
C PHE A 409 -9.68 -11.00 19.51
N SER A 410 -10.64 -11.77 18.99
CA SER A 410 -10.36 -13.07 18.38
C SER A 410 -9.44 -12.93 17.16
N SER A 411 -9.65 -11.88 16.36
CA SER A 411 -8.82 -11.55 15.20
C SER A 411 -7.39 -11.22 15.60
N LEU A 412 -7.20 -10.41 16.65
CA LEU A 412 -5.88 -10.08 17.22
C LEU A 412 -5.13 -11.35 17.63
N LEU A 413 -5.77 -12.25 18.39
CA LEU A 413 -5.14 -13.51 18.82
C LEU A 413 -4.76 -14.41 17.64
N GLN A 414 -5.66 -14.54 16.65
CA GLN A 414 -5.39 -15.31 15.44
C GLN A 414 -4.16 -14.77 14.70
N VAL A 415 -4.16 -13.47 14.37
CA VAL A 415 -3.11 -12.87 13.55
C VAL A 415 -1.76 -12.94 14.26
N GLN A 416 -1.71 -12.67 15.57
CA GLN A 416 -0.47 -12.80 16.33
C GLN A 416 0.04 -14.24 16.41
N SER A 417 -0.86 -15.21 16.59
CA SER A 417 -0.51 -16.63 16.60
C SER A 417 0.07 -17.07 15.25
N GLN A 418 -0.58 -16.71 14.15
CA GLN A 418 -0.12 -16.97 12.79
C GLN A 418 1.26 -16.34 12.53
N ALA A 419 1.45 -15.07 12.90
CA ALA A 419 2.72 -14.37 12.73
C ALA A 419 3.86 -15.06 13.52
N LYS A 420 3.61 -15.47 14.77
CA LYS A 420 4.58 -16.21 15.59
C LYS A 420 4.93 -17.56 14.98
N ALA A 421 3.93 -18.32 14.52
CA ALA A 421 4.13 -19.61 13.88
C ALA A 421 4.95 -19.47 12.58
N TRP A 422 4.62 -18.47 11.76
CA TRP A 422 5.33 -18.18 10.53
C TRP A 422 6.80 -17.83 10.78
N MET A 423 7.08 -16.94 11.74
CA MET A 423 8.46 -16.57 12.10
C MET A 423 9.24 -17.75 12.68
N LYS A 424 8.60 -18.60 13.50
CA LYS A 424 9.22 -19.82 14.01
C LYS A 424 9.60 -20.77 12.87
N ALA A 425 8.70 -20.98 11.91
CA ALA A 425 8.94 -21.84 10.77
C ALA A 425 10.02 -21.28 9.83
N ARG A 426 10.07 -19.96 9.62
CA ARG A 426 11.10 -19.31 8.81
C ARG A 426 12.50 -19.49 9.41
N ARG A 427 12.64 -19.31 10.73
CA ARG A 427 13.93 -19.46 11.44
C ARG A 427 14.44 -20.91 11.50
N ALA A 428 13.57 -21.89 11.28
CA ALA A 428 13.91 -23.30 11.30
C ALA A 428 14.42 -23.81 9.94
N ARG A 429 14.44 -22.95 8.92
CA ARG A 429 15.01 -23.21 7.60
C ARG A 429 16.38 -22.54 7.51
#